data_AF-A0A5C9EW55-F1
#
_entry.id   AF-A0A5C9EW55-F1
#
_cell.length_a   1.000
_cell.length_b   1.000
_cell.length_c   1.000
_cell.angle_alpha   90.00
_cell.angle_beta   90.00
_cell.angle_gamma   90.00
#
_symmetry.space_group_name_H-M   'P 1'
#
loop_
_entity.id
_entity.type
_entity.pdbx_description
1 polymer ?
#
loop_
_entity_poly.entity_id
_entity_poly.type
_entity_poly.pdbx_seq_one_letter_code
_entity_poly.pdbx_strand_id
1 'polypeptide(L)'
;MNIIARYYLIGLRILNALLFIWIITLFLSLFDFSAVLTTADNELVIVDVILSIKNVVSYALFFLLYLIAYGIAFIIAGLFAPLPFFDMNFMFSFIQLFFKNFLSLWFSFPGGTTPELFDIPLLILEEFLLFTEDFYLLIFQILFIIAIIYLVRGILSSDPKNNMRAIGCLVLMIVIPLIIFGFRDMLALFGLVEPFNSLGIINLSELTNPLSPLFDDIPIDNFFAFLISPVALFAITSYLYLEFAFQINYIDTVTRPSLERSDRLEAQLNLLRKEAVHITANIDKIKEEAKKKKEELGLQKESVGKFLSQKDKKFSYVKEMIERKKLESEEKKLVQAASKTRRLGRYIDRLFREDIEAEDTLTARSSTPRTRNLAVSTITNSAFRLVILILISFVIIHPEWFFVNVFQLPPAITESVATMSPEIIIILLLPIILLFPVIGKLISYIKHRSLVLRLKQEGKIKEIMASVGDYVKKEQEPPAEEIEEEISIGEVTTEAT
;
A
#
# COMPACT_ATOMS: atom_id res chain seq x y z
N MET A 1 24.65 6.38 2.84
CA MET A 1 23.50 5.78 3.56
C MET A 1 24.03 5.22 4.86
N ASN A 2 23.63 5.81 5.97
CA ASN A 2 24.00 5.34 7.31
C ASN A 2 23.74 3.83 7.40
N ILE A 3 24.77 3.04 7.69
CA ILE A 3 24.76 1.56 7.68
C ILE A 3 23.57 1.03 8.52
N ILE A 4 23.28 1.73 9.62
CA ILE A 4 22.19 1.44 10.55
C ILE A 4 20.79 1.54 9.90
N ALA A 5 20.57 2.52 9.01
CA ALA A 5 19.27 2.70 8.34
C ALA A 5 19.03 1.60 7.27
N ARG A 6 20.08 1.11 6.61
CA ARG A 6 19.99 -0.06 5.71
C ARG A 6 19.61 -1.32 6.48
N TYR A 7 20.29 -1.58 7.59
CA TYR A 7 20.00 -2.76 8.41
C TYR A 7 18.59 -2.72 8.99
N TYR A 8 18.10 -1.55 9.38
CA TYR A 8 16.73 -1.38 9.86
C TYR A 8 15.69 -1.71 8.77
N LEU A 9 15.85 -1.18 7.55
CA LEU A 9 14.95 -1.47 6.43
C LEU A 9 14.99 -2.95 6.02
N ILE A 10 16.18 -3.56 5.98
CA ILE A 10 16.33 -4.99 5.69
C ILE A 10 15.64 -5.83 6.78
N GLY A 11 15.83 -5.47 8.05
CA GLY A 11 15.17 -6.13 9.18
C GLY A 11 13.64 -6.06 9.09
N LEU A 12 13.08 -4.89 8.76
CA LEU A 12 11.64 -4.75 8.53
C LEU A 12 11.13 -5.61 7.37
N ARG A 13 11.88 -5.70 6.27
CA ARG A 13 11.51 -6.55 5.12
C ARG A 13 11.53 -8.04 5.48
N ILE A 14 12.52 -8.49 6.24
CA ILE A 14 12.59 -9.89 6.72
C ILE A 14 11.42 -10.18 7.66
N LEU A 15 11.14 -9.29 8.61
CA LEU A 15 10.00 -9.45 9.52
C LEU A 15 8.67 -9.50 8.75
N ASN A 16 8.49 -8.63 7.75
CA ASN A 16 7.29 -8.62 6.92
C ASN A 16 7.12 -9.92 6.12
N ALA A 17 8.22 -10.50 5.62
CA ALA A 17 8.20 -11.80 4.95
C ALA A 17 7.88 -12.96 5.93
N LEU A 18 8.40 -12.91 7.16
CA LEU A 18 8.07 -13.89 8.20
C LEU A 18 6.61 -13.81 8.65
N LEU A 19 6.10 -12.60 8.89
CA LEU A 19 4.67 -12.38 9.17
C LEU A 19 3.81 -12.97 8.06
N PHE A 20 4.24 -12.82 6.81
CA PHE A 20 3.52 -13.34 5.69
C PHE A 20 3.49 -14.87 5.63
N ILE A 21 4.63 -15.54 5.86
CA ILE A 21 4.66 -17.01 5.96
C ILE A 21 3.68 -17.47 7.04
N TRP A 22 3.64 -16.75 8.16
CA TRP A 22 2.71 -17.05 9.23
C TRP A 22 1.24 -16.84 8.84
N ILE A 23 0.93 -15.80 8.05
CA ILE A 23 -0.42 -15.60 7.47
C ILE A 23 -0.82 -16.79 6.61
N ILE A 24 0.06 -17.31 5.74
CA ILE A 24 -0.24 -18.51 4.95
C ILE A 24 -0.49 -19.69 5.88
N THR A 25 0.35 -19.92 6.89
CA THR A 25 0.18 -21.05 7.81
C THR A 25 -1.16 -20.99 8.54
N LEU A 26 -1.55 -19.81 9.03
CA LEU A 26 -2.85 -19.59 9.67
C LEU A 26 -3.99 -19.77 8.67
N PHE A 27 -3.85 -19.23 7.46
CA PHE A 27 -4.84 -19.37 6.41
C PHE A 27 -5.08 -20.83 6.03
N LEU A 28 -4.02 -21.62 5.84
CA LEU A 28 -4.12 -23.05 5.53
C LEU A 28 -4.69 -23.89 6.69
N SER A 29 -4.65 -23.38 7.93
CA SER A 29 -5.33 -24.03 9.06
C SER A 29 -6.83 -23.70 9.11
N LEU A 30 -7.21 -22.54 8.56
CA LEU A 30 -8.58 -22.03 8.54
C LEU A 30 -9.37 -22.50 7.31
N PHE A 31 -8.65 -22.93 6.26
CA PHE A 31 -9.20 -23.27 4.97
C PHE A 31 -8.80 -24.69 4.60
N ASP A 32 -9.80 -25.54 4.35
CA ASP A 32 -9.54 -26.91 3.92
C ASP A 32 -9.16 -26.92 2.44
N PHE A 33 -7.85 -26.82 2.20
CA PHE A 33 -7.32 -26.80 0.84
C PHE A 33 -7.48 -28.15 0.12
N SER A 34 -7.69 -29.26 0.86
CA SER A 34 -7.94 -30.56 0.24
C SER A 34 -9.31 -30.58 -0.45
N ALA A 35 -10.33 -30.04 0.23
CA ALA A 35 -11.68 -29.87 -0.31
C ALA A 35 -11.76 -28.96 -1.56
N VAL A 36 -10.73 -28.15 -1.81
CA VAL A 36 -10.66 -27.25 -2.97
C VAL A 36 -9.80 -27.80 -4.09
N LEU A 37 -8.82 -28.67 -3.78
CA LEU A 37 -7.95 -29.27 -4.79
C LEU A 37 -8.59 -30.46 -5.50
N THR A 38 -9.36 -31.23 -4.74
CA THR A 38 -9.94 -32.49 -5.20
C THR A 38 -11.45 -32.49 -5.09
N THR A 39 -12.13 -33.04 -6.10
CA THR A 39 -13.58 -33.32 -6.05
C THR A 39 -13.89 -34.55 -5.18
N ALA A 40 -15.17 -34.87 -4.99
CA ALA A 40 -15.61 -36.03 -4.21
C ALA A 40 -15.02 -37.36 -4.71
N ASP A 41 -14.70 -37.44 -6.01
CA ASP A 41 -14.08 -38.60 -6.66
C ASP A 41 -12.55 -38.58 -6.60
N ASN A 42 -11.96 -37.65 -5.85
CA ASN A 42 -10.51 -37.47 -5.67
C ASN A 42 -9.77 -37.13 -6.99
N GLU A 43 -10.50 -36.57 -7.97
CA GLU A 43 -9.94 -36.00 -9.19
C GLU A 43 -9.60 -34.51 -8.99
N LEU A 44 -8.71 -33.97 -9.83
CA LEU A 44 -8.32 -32.56 -9.73
C LEU A 44 -9.45 -31.68 -10.28
N VAL A 45 -9.93 -30.71 -9.51
CA VAL A 45 -11.02 -29.78 -9.90
C VAL A 45 -10.78 -29.14 -11.29
N ILE A 46 -9.53 -28.81 -11.64
CA ILE A 46 -9.20 -28.25 -12.97
C ILE A 46 -9.56 -29.21 -14.10
N VAL A 47 -9.30 -30.52 -13.90
CA VAL A 47 -9.62 -31.56 -14.87
C VAL A 47 -11.13 -31.71 -14.97
N ASP A 48 -11.84 -31.73 -13.84
CA ASP A 48 -13.30 -31.83 -13.79
C ASP A 48 -13.99 -30.65 -14.47
N VAL A 49 -13.54 -29.41 -14.23
CA VAL A 49 -14.06 -28.24 -14.97
C VAL A 49 -13.90 -28.41 -16.48
N ILE A 50 -12.76 -28.91 -16.95
CA ILE A 50 -12.51 -29.12 -18.39
C ILE A 50 -13.40 -30.25 -18.93
N LEU A 51 -13.57 -31.33 -18.17
CA LEU A 51 -14.44 -32.45 -18.51
C LEU A 51 -15.91 -32.04 -18.56
N SER A 52 -16.41 -31.33 -17.55
CA SER A 52 -17.77 -30.81 -17.49
C SER A 52 -18.05 -29.83 -18.64
N ILE A 53 -17.14 -28.90 -18.97
CA ILE A 53 -17.28 -28.05 -20.16
C ILE A 53 -17.36 -28.89 -21.44
N LYS A 54 -16.46 -29.87 -21.59
CA LYS A 54 -16.44 -30.77 -22.75
C LYS A 54 -17.76 -31.54 -22.85
N ASN A 55 -18.28 -32.07 -21.75
CA ASN A 55 -19.52 -32.82 -21.69
C ASN A 55 -20.73 -31.94 -22.04
N VAL A 56 -20.84 -30.76 -21.44
CA VAL A 56 -21.91 -29.78 -21.76
C VAL A 56 -21.90 -29.43 -23.26
N VAL A 57 -20.73 -29.11 -23.83
CA VAL A 57 -20.61 -28.80 -25.27
C VAL A 57 -20.95 -30.01 -26.13
N SER A 58 -20.49 -31.19 -25.74
CA SER A 58 -20.76 -32.47 -26.41
C SER A 58 -22.26 -32.77 -26.43
N TYR A 59 -22.96 -32.64 -25.31
CA TYR A 59 -24.38 -32.90 -25.17
C TYR A 59 -25.23 -31.84 -25.89
N ALA A 60 -24.85 -30.57 -25.79
CA ALA A 60 -25.52 -29.49 -26.53
C ALA A 60 -25.39 -29.68 -28.05
N LEU A 61 -24.21 -30.09 -28.53
CA LEU A 61 -23.99 -30.36 -29.95
C LEU A 61 -24.78 -31.57 -30.42
N PHE A 62 -24.79 -32.66 -29.64
CA PHE A 62 -25.60 -33.84 -29.92
C PHE A 62 -27.10 -33.49 -29.97
N PHE A 63 -27.60 -32.74 -28.98
CA PHE A 63 -28.99 -32.27 -28.93
C PHE A 63 -29.36 -31.41 -30.13
N LEU A 64 -28.49 -30.47 -30.50
CA LEU A 64 -28.71 -29.59 -31.65
C LEU A 64 -28.75 -30.35 -32.96
N LEU A 65 -27.83 -31.30 -33.17
CA LEU A 65 -27.88 -32.19 -34.34
C LEU A 65 -29.17 -33.02 -34.35
N TYR A 66 -29.61 -33.51 -33.19
CA TYR A 66 -30.83 -34.30 -33.07
C TYR A 66 -32.08 -33.46 -33.40
N LEU A 67 -32.16 -32.23 -32.89
CA LEU A 67 -33.22 -31.28 -33.23
C LEU A 67 -33.22 -30.89 -34.70
N ILE A 68 -32.06 -30.68 -35.31
CA ILE A 68 -31.96 -30.39 -36.76
C ILE A 68 -32.48 -31.58 -37.56
N ALA A 69 -32.08 -32.80 -37.22
CA ALA A 69 -32.57 -34.01 -37.90
C ALA A 69 -34.08 -34.17 -37.76
N TYR A 70 -34.63 -33.99 -36.55
CA TYR A 70 -36.08 -34.01 -36.31
C TYR A 70 -36.81 -32.88 -37.05
N GLY A 71 -36.24 -31.69 -37.11
CA GLY A 71 -36.79 -30.55 -37.85
C GLY A 71 -36.85 -30.80 -39.36
N ILE A 72 -35.76 -31.33 -39.93
CA ILE A 72 -35.71 -31.75 -41.34
C ILE A 72 -36.75 -32.84 -41.61
N ALA A 73 -36.84 -33.83 -40.72
CA ALA A 73 -37.85 -34.89 -40.81
C ALA A 73 -39.26 -34.31 -40.83
N PHE A 74 -39.57 -33.38 -39.92
CA PHE A 74 -40.88 -32.74 -39.86
C PHE A 74 -41.22 -31.97 -41.16
N ILE A 75 -40.25 -31.26 -41.74
CA ILE A 75 -40.42 -30.56 -43.03
C ILE A 75 -40.68 -31.56 -44.16
N ILE A 76 -39.90 -32.64 -44.22
CA ILE A 76 -40.09 -33.71 -45.22
C ILE A 76 -41.45 -34.37 -45.05
N ALA A 77 -41.85 -34.70 -43.82
CA ALA A 77 -43.18 -35.23 -43.54
C ALA A 77 -44.28 -34.29 -44.00
N GLY A 78 -44.17 -32.98 -43.72
CA GLY A 78 -45.14 -31.99 -44.19
C GLY A 78 -45.24 -31.93 -45.73
N LEU A 79 -44.10 -32.01 -46.43
CA LEU A 79 -44.06 -31.95 -47.89
C LEU A 79 -44.56 -33.24 -48.57
N PHE A 80 -44.30 -34.40 -47.97
CA PHE A 80 -44.54 -35.72 -48.59
C PHE A 80 -45.68 -36.52 -47.95
N ALA A 81 -46.31 -36.03 -46.88
CA ALA A 81 -47.50 -36.64 -46.25
C ALA A 81 -48.64 -37.00 -47.23
N PRO A 82 -48.90 -36.27 -48.33
CA PRO A 82 -49.95 -36.65 -49.28
C PRO A 82 -49.61 -37.90 -50.11
N LEU A 83 -48.36 -38.37 -50.12
CA LEU A 83 -47.95 -39.53 -50.90
C LEU A 83 -48.27 -40.83 -50.17
N PRO A 84 -48.96 -41.80 -50.81
CA PRO A 84 -49.41 -43.05 -50.17
C PRO A 84 -48.28 -44.00 -49.78
N PHE A 85 -47.04 -43.74 -50.21
CA PHE A 85 -45.85 -44.55 -49.93
C PHE A 85 -44.97 -43.97 -48.81
N PHE A 86 -45.32 -42.81 -48.26
CA PHE A 86 -44.53 -42.16 -47.22
C PHE A 86 -45.01 -42.59 -45.83
N ASP A 87 -44.10 -43.16 -45.02
CA ASP A 87 -44.34 -43.49 -43.62
C ASP A 87 -43.53 -42.58 -42.69
N MET A 88 -44.25 -41.73 -41.97
CA MET A 88 -43.68 -40.79 -40.99
C MET A 88 -43.01 -41.53 -39.83
N ASN A 89 -43.59 -42.64 -39.36
CA ASN A 89 -43.07 -43.40 -38.22
C ASN A 89 -41.73 -44.06 -38.57
N PHE A 90 -41.59 -44.56 -39.80
CA PHE A 90 -40.34 -45.12 -40.29
C PHE A 90 -39.21 -44.08 -40.25
N MET A 91 -39.47 -42.85 -40.70
CA MET A 91 -38.46 -41.79 -40.75
C MET A 91 -37.99 -41.36 -39.35
N PHE A 92 -38.90 -41.16 -38.39
CA PHE A 92 -38.50 -40.84 -37.01
C PHE A 92 -37.77 -42.00 -36.34
N SER A 93 -38.22 -43.24 -36.57
CA SER A 93 -37.54 -44.45 -36.08
C SER A 93 -36.14 -44.57 -36.66
N PHE A 94 -35.97 -44.28 -37.96
CA PHE A 94 -34.68 -44.26 -38.62
C PHE A 94 -33.74 -43.24 -38.00
N ILE A 95 -34.21 -42.01 -37.75
CA ILE A 95 -33.39 -40.97 -37.10
C ILE A 95 -33.00 -41.40 -35.70
N GLN A 96 -33.93 -41.93 -34.90
CA GLN A 96 -33.62 -42.43 -33.56
C GLN A 96 -32.57 -43.54 -33.60
N LEU A 97 -32.72 -44.51 -34.51
CA LEU A 97 -31.77 -45.62 -34.66
C LEU A 97 -30.40 -45.14 -35.17
N PHE A 98 -30.38 -44.14 -36.05
CA PHE A 98 -29.17 -43.52 -36.58
C PHE A 98 -28.39 -42.80 -35.46
N PHE A 99 -29.07 -41.98 -34.67
CA PHE A 99 -28.47 -41.30 -33.51
C PHE A 99 -28.00 -42.30 -32.46
N LYS A 100 -28.81 -43.33 -32.18
CA LYS A 100 -28.51 -44.35 -31.16
C LYS A 100 -27.31 -45.23 -31.51
N ASN A 101 -27.17 -45.64 -32.77
CA ASN A 101 -26.19 -46.65 -33.17
C ASN A 101 -24.96 -46.09 -33.89
N PHE A 102 -25.07 -44.93 -34.57
CA PHE A 102 -23.99 -44.37 -35.38
C PHE A 102 -23.45 -43.08 -34.81
N LEU A 103 -24.32 -42.07 -34.63
CA LEU A 103 -23.86 -40.76 -34.19
C LEU A 103 -23.31 -40.82 -32.76
N SER A 104 -23.92 -41.64 -31.90
CA SER A 104 -23.50 -41.86 -30.53
C SER A 104 -22.07 -42.32 -30.34
N LEU A 105 -21.48 -43.03 -31.31
CA LEU A 105 -20.08 -43.48 -31.23
C LEU A 105 -19.09 -42.29 -31.20
N TRP A 106 -19.56 -41.09 -31.55
CA TRP A 106 -18.76 -39.87 -31.59
C TRP A 106 -18.88 -39.06 -30.30
N PHE A 107 -19.77 -39.45 -29.37
CA PHE A 107 -20.07 -38.76 -28.12
C PHE A 107 -19.94 -39.71 -26.92
N SER A 108 -19.60 -39.19 -25.75
CA SER A 108 -19.47 -39.98 -24.51
C SER A 108 -20.56 -39.60 -23.51
N PHE A 109 -21.49 -40.52 -23.23
CA PHE A 109 -22.58 -40.33 -22.28
C PHE A 109 -22.35 -41.10 -20.97
N PRO A 110 -22.89 -40.62 -19.84
CA PRO A 110 -22.85 -41.35 -18.58
C PRO A 110 -23.51 -42.74 -18.74
N GLY A 111 -22.88 -43.77 -18.17
CA GLY A 111 -23.35 -45.16 -18.26
C GLY A 111 -23.15 -45.88 -19.60
N GLY A 112 -22.57 -45.20 -20.61
CA GLY A 112 -22.28 -45.80 -21.92
C GLY A 112 -23.51 -46.05 -22.80
N THR A 113 -24.70 -45.66 -22.33
CA THR A 113 -25.96 -45.77 -23.06
C THR A 113 -26.33 -44.44 -23.70
N THR A 114 -26.89 -44.51 -24.90
CA THR A 114 -27.38 -43.35 -25.63
C THR A 114 -28.70 -42.83 -25.06
N PRO A 115 -28.76 -41.56 -24.63
CA PRO A 115 -29.98 -40.96 -24.11
C PRO A 115 -31.02 -40.73 -25.21
N GLU A 116 -32.30 -40.73 -24.84
CA GLU A 116 -33.37 -40.31 -25.75
C GLU A 116 -33.43 -38.78 -25.86
N LEU A 117 -34.11 -38.27 -26.89
CA LEU A 117 -34.17 -36.82 -27.18
C LEU A 117 -34.59 -35.98 -25.95
N PHE A 118 -35.53 -36.50 -25.16
CA PHE A 118 -36.08 -35.79 -24.00
C PHE A 118 -35.21 -35.86 -22.75
N ASP A 119 -34.24 -36.79 -22.69
CA ASP A 119 -33.33 -36.94 -21.56
C ASP A 119 -32.11 -36.01 -21.69
N ILE A 120 -31.75 -35.61 -22.91
CA ILE A 120 -30.56 -34.79 -23.17
C ILE A 120 -30.60 -33.42 -22.48
N PRO A 121 -31.74 -32.67 -22.45
CA PRO A 121 -31.80 -31.41 -21.71
C PRO A 121 -31.51 -31.56 -20.22
N LEU A 122 -31.94 -32.67 -19.61
CA LEU A 122 -31.67 -32.97 -18.21
C LEU A 122 -30.18 -33.26 -17.99
N LEU A 123 -29.57 -34.07 -18.85
CA LEU A 123 -28.12 -34.36 -18.80
C LEU A 123 -27.28 -33.09 -18.98
N ILE A 124 -27.67 -32.17 -19.86
CA ILE A 124 -27.02 -30.87 -20.01
C ILE A 124 -27.10 -30.07 -18.71
N LEU A 125 -28.27 -30.08 -18.05
CA LEU A 125 -28.48 -29.37 -16.80
C LEU A 125 -27.65 -29.96 -15.64
N GLU A 126 -27.60 -31.29 -15.52
CA GLU A 126 -26.80 -31.98 -14.52
C GLU A 126 -25.30 -31.69 -14.65
N GLU A 127 -24.74 -31.81 -15.86
CA GLU A 127 -23.34 -31.44 -16.12
C GLU A 127 -23.08 -29.95 -15.91
N PHE A 128 -24.06 -29.10 -16.22
CA PHE A 128 -23.95 -27.67 -15.96
C PHE A 128 -23.91 -27.36 -14.47
N LEU A 129 -24.69 -28.07 -13.65
CA LEU A 129 -24.65 -27.95 -12.19
C LEU A 129 -23.30 -28.41 -11.63
N LEU A 130 -22.78 -29.56 -12.06
CA LEU A 130 -21.43 -30.01 -11.69
C LEU A 130 -20.37 -28.97 -12.09
N PHE A 131 -20.45 -28.46 -13.33
CA PHE A 131 -19.59 -27.38 -13.77
C PHE A 131 -19.67 -26.14 -12.86
N THR A 132 -20.86 -25.73 -12.39
CA THR A 132 -20.96 -24.55 -11.51
C THR A 132 -20.32 -24.77 -10.14
N GLU A 133 -20.41 -25.99 -9.59
CA GLU A 133 -19.75 -26.36 -8.34
C GLU A 133 -18.22 -26.41 -8.51
N ASP A 134 -17.73 -27.08 -9.55
CA ASP A 134 -16.30 -27.16 -9.83
C ASP A 134 -15.72 -25.78 -10.17
N PHE A 135 -16.48 -24.95 -10.88
CA PHE A 135 -16.10 -23.58 -11.19
C PHE A 135 -16.03 -22.71 -9.93
N TYR A 136 -16.94 -22.91 -8.97
CA TYR A 136 -16.87 -22.28 -7.66
C TYR A 136 -15.55 -22.64 -6.95
N LEU A 137 -15.17 -23.92 -6.92
CA LEU A 137 -13.89 -24.37 -6.33
C LEU A 137 -12.67 -23.82 -7.10
N LEU A 138 -12.74 -23.79 -8.44
CA LEU A 138 -11.69 -23.24 -9.30
C LEU A 138 -11.42 -21.75 -9.01
N ILE A 139 -12.46 -20.97 -8.71
CA ILE A 139 -12.29 -19.56 -8.33
C ILE A 139 -11.37 -19.42 -7.11
N PHE A 140 -11.48 -20.30 -6.11
CA PHE A 140 -10.57 -20.27 -4.94
C PHE A 140 -9.14 -20.60 -5.32
N GLN A 141 -8.92 -21.59 -6.19
CA GLN A 141 -7.57 -21.91 -6.66
C GLN A 141 -6.94 -20.72 -7.40
N ILE A 142 -7.71 -20.05 -8.26
CA ILE A 142 -7.27 -18.84 -8.97
C ILE A 142 -6.97 -17.72 -7.98
N LEU A 143 -7.85 -17.46 -7.01
CA LEU A 143 -7.64 -16.43 -5.98
C LEU A 143 -6.39 -16.72 -5.15
N PHE A 144 -6.15 -17.97 -4.77
CA PHE A 144 -4.97 -18.37 -4.03
C PHE A 144 -3.69 -18.15 -4.84
N ILE A 145 -3.65 -18.59 -6.12
CA ILE A 145 -2.52 -18.35 -7.02
C ILE A 145 -2.25 -16.85 -7.18
N ILE A 146 -3.30 -16.05 -7.39
CA ILE A 146 -3.20 -14.59 -7.50
C ILE A 146 -2.66 -13.99 -6.19
N ALA A 147 -3.13 -14.46 -5.03
CA ALA A 147 -2.64 -14.04 -3.72
C ALA A 147 -1.14 -14.28 -3.59
N ILE A 148 -0.65 -15.47 -3.95
CA ILE A 148 0.77 -15.83 -3.93
C ILE A 148 1.58 -14.95 -4.89
N ILE A 149 1.12 -14.72 -6.11
CA ILE A 149 1.80 -13.86 -7.09
C ILE A 149 1.94 -12.43 -6.56
N TYR A 150 0.87 -11.84 -6.02
CA TYR A 150 0.90 -10.49 -5.46
C TYR A 150 1.74 -10.41 -4.19
N LEU A 151 1.79 -11.47 -3.39
CA LEU A 151 2.71 -11.63 -2.28
C LEU A 151 4.16 -11.51 -2.74
N VAL A 152 4.56 -12.30 -3.75
CA VAL A 152 5.96 -12.37 -4.18
C VAL A 152 6.36 -11.00 -4.74
N ARG A 153 5.46 -10.38 -5.52
CA ARG A 153 5.63 -9.01 -5.99
C ARG A 153 5.69 -8.00 -4.84
N GLY A 154 4.89 -8.16 -3.80
CA GLY A 154 4.85 -7.28 -2.63
C GLY A 154 6.17 -7.27 -1.85
N ILE A 155 6.77 -8.44 -1.63
CA ILE A 155 8.09 -8.58 -1.00
C ILE A 155 9.19 -7.92 -1.84
N LEU A 156 9.13 -8.06 -3.16
CA LEU A 156 10.16 -7.53 -4.06
C LEU A 156 10.04 -6.02 -4.32
N SER A 157 8.82 -5.52 -4.53
CA SER A 157 8.58 -4.14 -5.00
C SER A 157 8.39 -3.10 -3.91
N SER A 158 8.22 -3.50 -2.63
CA SER A 158 7.92 -2.59 -1.50
C SER A 158 6.70 -1.68 -1.73
N ASP A 159 5.85 -2.01 -2.70
CA ASP A 159 4.59 -1.32 -2.98
C ASP A 159 3.47 -1.96 -2.14
N PRO A 160 2.85 -1.21 -1.20
CA PRO A 160 1.81 -1.73 -0.34
C PRO A 160 0.56 -2.14 -1.13
N LYS A 161 0.35 -1.66 -2.36
CA LYS A 161 -0.78 -2.09 -3.20
C LYS A 161 -0.75 -3.59 -3.47
N ASN A 162 0.43 -4.17 -3.67
CA ASN A 162 0.58 -5.60 -3.90
C ASN A 162 0.27 -6.40 -2.62
N ASN A 163 0.74 -5.91 -1.47
CA ASN A 163 0.46 -6.50 -0.16
C ASN A 163 -1.04 -6.44 0.18
N MET A 164 -1.72 -5.34 -0.15
CA MET A 164 -3.18 -5.19 -0.02
C MET A 164 -3.93 -6.15 -0.93
N ARG A 165 -3.50 -6.32 -2.19
CA ARG A 165 -4.15 -7.26 -3.12
C ARG A 165 -3.99 -8.71 -2.65
N ALA A 166 -2.81 -9.07 -2.13
CA ALA A 166 -2.56 -10.41 -1.61
C ALA A 166 -3.50 -10.75 -0.44
N ILE A 167 -3.58 -9.89 0.58
CA ILE A 167 -4.51 -10.09 1.70
C ILE A 167 -5.96 -9.98 1.23
N GLY A 168 -6.25 -9.04 0.33
CA GLY A 168 -7.59 -8.90 -0.26
C GLY A 168 -8.08 -10.21 -0.87
N CYS A 169 -7.24 -10.91 -1.64
CA CYS A 169 -7.57 -12.22 -2.19
C CYS A 169 -7.82 -13.28 -1.10
N LEU A 170 -6.97 -13.35 -0.06
CA LEU A 170 -7.17 -14.30 1.05
C LEU A 170 -8.46 -14.02 1.84
N VAL A 171 -8.75 -12.75 2.10
CA VAL A 171 -10.01 -12.33 2.76
C VAL A 171 -11.21 -12.65 1.88
N LEU A 172 -11.10 -12.46 0.56
CA LEU A 172 -12.18 -12.74 -0.38
C LEU A 172 -12.49 -14.25 -0.45
N MET A 173 -11.47 -15.10 -0.29
CA MET A 173 -11.63 -16.55 -0.12
C MET A 173 -12.37 -16.94 1.18
N ILE A 174 -12.43 -16.06 2.17
CA ILE A 174 -13.22 -16.26 3.40
C ILE A 174 -14.63 -15.68 3.23
N VAL A 175 -14.73 -14.48 2.66
CA VAL A 175 -16.00 -13.76 2.51
C VAL A 175 -16.94 -14.43 1.51
N ILE A 176 -16.44 -14.96 0.39
CA ILE A 176 -17.30 -15.62 -0.61
C ILE A 176 -18.08 -16.80 0.01
N PRO A 177 -17.43 -17.79 0.67
CA PRO A 177 -18.15 -18.89 1.31
C PRO A 177 -19.16 -18.39 2.34
N LEU A 178 -18.76 -17.45 3.20
CA LEU A 178 -19.67 -16.89 4.22
C LEU A 178 -20.92 -16.27 3.61
N ILE A 179 -20.81 -15.55 2.48
CA ILE A 179 -21.96 -14.99 1.77
C ILE A 179 -22.85 -16.10 1.21
N ILE A 180 -22.26 -17.12 0.59
CA ILE A 180 -23.03 -18.20 -0.06
C ILE A 180 -23.73 -19.08 0.97
N PHE A 181 -23.02 -19.52 2.02
CA PHE A 181 -23.62 -20.32 3.09
C PHE A 181 -24.59 -19.51 3.93
N GLY A 182 -24.29 -18.23 4.23
CA GLY A 182 -25.27 -17.35 4.88
C GLY A 182 -26.53 -17.15 4.04
N PHE A 183 -26.40 -17.06 2.71
CA PHE A 183 -27.55 -17.00 1.80
C PHE A 183 -28.33 -18.33 1.77
N ARG A 184 -27.65 -19.48 1.79
CA ARG A 184 -28.27 -20.81 1.91
C ARG A 184 -29.07 -20.92 3.20
N ASP A 185 -28.50 -20.51 4.34
CA ASP A 185 -29.16 -20.57 5.64
C ASP A 185 -30.39 -19.67 5.68
N MET A 186 -30.30 -18.47 5.10
CA MET A 186 -31.44 -17.59 4.92
C MET A 186 -32.55 -18.25 4.08
N LEU A 187 -32.21 -18.88 2.94
CA LEU A 187 -33.20 -19.60 2.13
C LEU A 187 -33.80 -20.78 2.89
N ALA A 188 -33.02 -21.46 3.73
CA ALA A 188 -33.48 -22.59 4.53
C ALA A 188 -34.56 -22.16 5.53
N LEU A 189 -34.41 -20.98 6.14
CA LEU A 189 -35.42 -20.41 7.04
C LEU A 189 -36.77 -20.18 6.36
N PHE A 190 -36.79 -19.90 5.06
CA PHE A 190 -38.00 -19.72 4.27
C PHE A 190 -38.49 -20.99 3.55
N GLY A 191 -37.80 -22.12 3.72
CA GLY A 191 -38.09 -23.35 2.97
C GLY A 191 -37.87 -23.23 1.47
N LEU A 192 -37.02 -22.30 1.03
CA LEU A 192 -36.81 -21.95 -0.38
C LEU A 192 -35.57 -22.61 -1.00
N VAL A 193 -34.83 -23.42 -0.26
CA VAL A 193 -33.62 -24.11 -0.75
C VAL A 193 -33.96 -25.09 -1.88
N GLU A 194 -34.96 -25.95 -1.69
CA GLU A 194 -35.38 -26.91 -2.73
C GLU A 194 -35.89 -26.23 -4.01
N PRO A 195 -36.76 -25.20 -3.95
CA PRO A 195 -37.12 -24.40 -5.12
C PRO A 195 -35.90 -23.80 -5.83
N PHE A 196 -34.93 -23.26 -5.10
CA PHE A 196 -33.72 -22.69 -5.70
C PHE A 196 -32.85 -23.75 -6.38
N ASN A 197 -32.67 -24.91 -5.75
CA ASN A 197 -31.96 -26.04 -6.34
C ASN A 197 -32.68 -26.52 -7.62
N SER A 198 -34.02 -26.54 -7.63
CA SER A 198 -34.82 -26.96 -8.79
C SER A 198 -34.72 -26.00 -9.99
N LEU A 199 -34.33 -24.73 -9.77
CA LEU A 199 -34.07 -23.78 -10.86
C LEU A 199 -32.79 -24.11 -11.65
N GLY A 200 -31.97 -25.04 -11.16
CA GLY A 200 -30.81 -25.55 -11.89
C GLY A 200 -29.68 -24.52 -12.06
N ILE A 201 -29.61 -23.52 -11.17
CA ILE A 201 -28.59 -22.47 -11.23
C ILE A 201 -27.34 -22.89 -10.44
N ILE A 202 -27.50 -23.31 -9.18
CA ILE A 202 -26.45 -23.82 -8.27
C ILE A 202 -27.12 -24.83 -7.33
N ASN A 203 -26.46 -25.97 -7.06
CA ASN A 203 -26.89 -26.92 -6.04
C ASN A 203 -26.39 -26.49 -4.65
N LEU A 204 -27.20 -25.74 -3.90
CA LEU A 204 -26.80 -25.20 -2.60
C LEU A 204 -26.72 -26.28 -1.49
N SER A 205 -27.34 -27.44 -1.68
CA SER A 205 -27.33 -28.52 -0.69
C SER A 205 -26.02 -29.30 -0.68
N GLU A 206 -25.42 -29.50 -1.85
CA GLU A 206 -24.23 -30.34 -2.03
C GLU A 206 -22.93 -29.51 -2.10
N LEU A 207 -23.05 -28.18 -2.17
CA LEU A 207 -21.91 -27.28 -2.27
C LEU A 207 -20.91 -27.51 -1.12
N THR A 208 -19.69 -27.87 -1.50
CA THR A 208 -18.58 -28.05 -0.57
C THR A 208 -18.22 -26.74 0.15
N ASN A 209 -18.16 -26.76 1.48
CA ASN A 209 -17.69 -25.62 2.27
C ASN A 209 -16.17 -25.70 2.45
N PRO A 210 -15.39 -24.78 1.87
CA PRO A 210 -13.94 -24.81 1.99
C PRO A 210 -13.43 -24.21 3.31
N LEU A 211 -14.30 -23.62 4.14
CA LEU A 211 -13.94 -23.11 5.44
C LEU A 211 -13.91 -24.23 6.48
N SER A 212 -12.87 -24.22 7.32
CA SER A 212 -12.82 -25.16 8.45
C SER A 212 -13.85 -24.82 9.53
N PRO A 213 -14.30 -25.80 10.34
CA PRO A 213 -15.18 -25.57 11.48
C PRO A 213 -14.62 -24.58 12.52
N LEU A 214 -13.30 -24.31 12.50
CA LEU A 214 -12.65 -23.35 13.39
C LEU A 214 -13.16 -21.90 13.19
N PHE A 215 -13.87 -21.62 12.09
CA PHE A 215 -14.57 -20.35 11.90
C PHE A 215 -15.81 -20.20 12.77
N ASP A 216 -16.49 -21.32 13.08
CA ASP A 216 -17.74 -21.32 13.82
C ASP A 216 -17.49 -21.43 15.35
N ASP A 217 -16.37 -22.03 15.75
CA ASP A 217 -15.98 -22.21 17.16
C ASP A 217 -15.20 -21.00 17.73
N ILE A 218 -15.75 -19.78 17.62
CA ILE A 218 -15.13 -18.60 18.23
C ILE A 218 -15.44 -18.59 19.74
N PRO A 219 -14.42 -18.60 20.62
CA PRO A 219 -14.65 -18.65 22.07
C PRO A 219 -15.27 -17.35 22.58
N ILE A 220 -16.54 -17.43 23.01
CA ILE A 220 -17.39 -16.26 23.32
C ILE A 220 -17.09 -15.67 24.72
N ASP A 221 -16.59 -16.49 25.64
CA ASP A 221 -16.59 -16.15 27.06
C ASP A 221 -15.27 -15.54 27.56
N ASN A 222 -14.19 -15.58 26.76
CA ASN A 222 -12.86 -15.21 27.24
C ASN A 222 -12.05 -14.43 26.20
N PHE A 223 -11.74 -13.16 26.53
CA PHE A 223 -10.93 -12.26 25.72
C PHE A 223 -9.57 -12.86 25.29
N PHE A 224 -8.88 -13.56 26.20
CA PHE A 224 -7.58 -14.16 25.86
C PHE A 224 -7.72 -15.38 24.96
N ALA A 225 -8.80 -16.15 25.12
CA ALA A 225 -9.11 -17.27 24.22
C ALA A 225 -9.46 -16.75 22.82
N PHE A 226 -10.22 -15.64 22.74
CA PHE A 226 -10.51 -14.96 21.49
C PHE A 226 -9.22 -14.54 20.76
N LEU A 227 -8.27 -13.92 21.45
CA LEU A 227 -7.00 -13.50 20.85
C LEU A 227 -6.15 -14.64 20.28
N ILE A 228 -6.29 -15.84 20.82
CA ILE A 228 -5.56 -17.04 20.38
C ILE A 228 -6.35 -17.80 19.31
N SER A 229 -7.62 -17.44 19.07
CA SER A 229 -8.42 -18.08 18.03
C SER A 229 -7.74 -17.95 16.65
N PRO A 230 -7.76 -19.01 15.82
CA PRO A 230 -7.14 -18.97 14.49
C PRO A 230 -7.63 -17.80 13.64
N VAL A 231 -8.92 -17.48 13.71
CA VAL A 231 -9.55 -16.35 12.99
C VAL A 231 -9.01 -15.00 13.48
N ALA A 232 -8.97 -14.77 14.79
CA ALA A 232 -8.43 -13.52 15.33
C ALA A 232 -6.94 -13.37 15.06
N LEU A 233 -6.15 -14.44 15.21
CA LEU A 233 -4.73 -14.45 14.87
C LEU A 233 -4.50 -14.14 13.39
N PHE A 234 -5.29 -14.71 12.49
CA PHE A 234 -5.22 -14.39 11.07
C PHE A 234 -5.50 -12.91 10.81
N ALA A 235 -6.55 -12.35 11.42
CA ALA A 235 -6.92 -10.94 11.27
C ALA A 235 -5.84 -9.99 11.83
N ILE A 236 -5.34 -10.25 13.04
CA ILE A 236 -4.29 -9.48 13.70
C ILE A 236 -3.00 -9.53 12.89
N THR A 237 -2.59 -10.73 12.44
CA THR A 237 -1.34 -10.90 11.68
C THR A 237 -1.45 -10.24 10.30
N SER A 238 -2.60 -10.35 9.64
CA SER A 238 -2.88 -9.66 8.37
C SER A 238 -2.82 -8.13 8.53
N TYR A 239 -3.41 -7.59 9.59
CA TYR A 239 -3.33 -6.16 9.89
C TYR A 239 -1.89 -5.72 10.14
N LEU A 240 -1.15 -6.46 10.97
CA LEU A 240 0.27 -6.16 11.24
C LEU A 240 1.07 -6.15 9.96
N TYR A 241 0.94 -7.17 9.11
CA TYR A 241 1.63 -7.23 7.82
C TYR A 241 1.34 -6.01 6.94
N LEU A 242 0.08 -5.56 6.84
CA LEU A 242 -0.25 -4.34 6.08
C LEU A 242 0.37 -3.10 6.71
N GLU A 243 0.29 -2.96 8.03
CA GLU A 243 0.87 -1.83 8.74
C GLU A 243 2.40 -1.78 8.54
N PHE A 244 3.10 -2.92 8.60
CA PHE A 244 4.52 -3.03 8.27
C PHE A 244 4.80 -2.66 6.81
N ALA A 245 3.99 -3.16 5.87
CA ALA A 245 4.10 -2.81 4.46
C ALA A 245 3.98 -1.29 4.21
N PHE A 246 3.00 -0.63 4.84
CA PHE A 246 2.83 0.82 4.74
C PHE A 246 3.99 1.58 5.37
N GLN A 247 4.49 1.12 6.51
CA GLN A 247 5.63 1.74 7.19
C GLN A 247 6.92 1.63 6.35
N ILE A 248 7.20 0.47 5.77
CA ILE A 248 8.34 0.27 4.85
C ILE A 248 8.23 1.24 3.68
N ASN A 249 7.04 1.33 3.06
CA ASN A 249 6.82 2.24 1.94
C ASN A 249 6.98 3.72 2.32
N TYR A 250 6.49 4.12 3.49
CA TYR A 250 6.66 5.48 4.01
C TYR A 250 8.14 5.83 4.23
N ILE A 251 8.92 4.91 4.81
CA ILE A 251 10.36 5.11 5.01
C ILE A 251 11.07 5.22 3.65
N ASP A 252 10.76 4.32 2.71
CA ASP A 252 11.38 4.30 1.38
C ASP A 252 11.01 5.53 0.53
N THR A 253 9.80 6.07 0.66
CA THR A 253 9.32 7.19 -0.16
C THR A 253 9.64 8.55 0.45
N VAL A 254 9.43 8.71 1.76
CA VAL A 254 9.50 10.03 2.43
C VAL A 254 10.85 10.24 3.12
N THR A 255 11.41 9.19 3.73
CA THR A 255 12.62 9.35 4.56
C THR A 255 13.89 9.21 3.73
N ARG A 256 13.89 8.32 2.73
CA ARG A 256 15.06 8.05 1.89
C ARG A 256 15.60 9.27 1.14
N PRO A 257 14.81 10.13 0.47
CA PRO A 257 15.34 11.31 -0.22
C PRO A 257 16.04 12.29 0.74
N SER A 258 15.49 12.45 1.94
CA SER A 258 16.04 13.31 2.99
C SER A 258 17.37 12.76 3.52
N LEU A 259 17.46 11.44 3.71
CA LEU A 259 18.71 10.76 4.10
C LEU A 259 19.78 10.88 3.01
N GLU A 260 19.43 10.63 1.75
CA GLU A 260 20.36 10.75 0.61
C GLU A 260 20.87 12.19 0.43
N ARG A 261 20.02 13.19 0.73
CA ARG A 261 20.42 14.60 0.74
C ARG A 261 21.39 14.90 1.89
N SER A 262 21.10 14.42 3.09
CA SER A 262 21.99 14.62 4.25
C SER A 262 23.36 13.98 4.00
N ASP A 263 23.41 12.71 3.57
CA ASP A 263 24.66 12.01 3.24
C ASP A 263 25.49 12.77 2.17
N ARG A 264 24.81 13.34 1.17
CA ARG A 264 25.46 14.12 0.10
C ARG A 264 26.04 15.42 0.63
N LEU A 265 25.30 16.15 1.45
CA LEU A 265 25.75 17.42 2.05
C LEU A 265 26.92 17.17 3.01
N GLU A 266 26.85 16.11 3.80
CA GLU A 266 27.93 15.68 4.69
C GLU A 266 29.20 15.31 3.89
N ALA A 267 29.06 14.53 2.81
CA ALA A 267 30.18 14.22 1.94
C ALA A 267 30.81 15.47 1.30
N GLN A 268 29.98 16.42 0.85
CA GLN A 268 30.44 17.70 0.29
C GLN A 268 31.16 18.56 1.34
N LEU A 269 30.63 18.65 2.56
CA LEU A 269 31.26 19.35 3.69
C LEU A 269 32.61 18.73 4.07
N ASN A 270 32.68 17.41 4.13
CA ASN A 270 33.90 16.67 4.43
C ASN A 270 34.96 16.84 3.34
N LEU A 271 34.57 16.80 2.06
CA LEU A 271 35.46 17.12 0.93
C LEU A 271 35.98 18.55 1.03
N LEU A 272 35.10 19.51 1.28
CA LEU A 272 35.45 20.92 1.41
C LEU A 272 36.43 21.16 2.58
N ARG A 273 36.24 20.51 3.73
CA ARG A 273 37.19 20.58 4.86
C ARG A 273 38.55 19.99 4.48
N LYS A 274 38.58 18.78 3.90
CA LYS A 274 39.82 18.14 3.44
C LYS A 274 40.58 19.01 2.44
N GLU A 275 39.85 19.58 1.48
CA GLU A 275 40.41 20.41 0.43
C GLU A 275 40.85 21.78 0.94
N ALA A 276 40.10 22.40 1.86
CA ALA A 276 40.50 23.63 2.53
C ALA A 276 41.76 23.45 3.38
N VAL A 277 41.91 22.32 4.09
CA VAL A 277 43.13 21.97 4.84
C VAL A 277 44.30 21.74 3.88
N HIS A 278 44.10 20.96 2.81
CA HIS A 278 45.12 20.71 1.79
C HIS A 278 45.60 21.99 1.11
N ILE A 279 44.68 22.89 0.72
CA ILE A 279 45.00 24.20 0.14
C ILE A 279 45.69 25.09 1.17
N THR A 280 45.30 25.05 2.44
CA THR A 280 45.96 25.85 3.48
C THR A 280 47.40 25.38 3.71
N ALA A 281 47.64 24.07 3.70
CA ALA A 281 48.97 23.48 3.87
C ALA A 281 49.88 23.65 2.64
N ASN A 282 49.31 23.61 1.43
CA ASN A 282 50.07 23.68 0.18
C ASN A 282 49.98 25.05 -0.51
N ILE A 283 49.43 26.10 0.12
CA ILE A 283 49.26 27.40 -0.52
C ILE A 283 50.57 28.02 -0.97
N ASP A 284 51.63 27.81 -0.19
CA ASP A 284 52.95 28.33 -0.51
C ASP A 284 53.58 27.52 -1.63
N LYS A 285 53.39 26.20 -1.68
CA LYS A 285 53.78 25.34 -2.81
C LYS A 285 52.98 25.64 -4.08
N ILE A 286 51.68 25.91 -3.99
CA ILE A 286 50.83 26.25 -5.13
C ILE A 286 51.21 27.64 -5.67
N LYS A 287 51.49 28.60 -4.80
CA LYS A 287 52.02 29.91 -5.19
C LYS A 287 53.42 29.79 -5.79
N GLU A 288 54.28 28.94 -5.23
CA GLU A 288 55.63 28.69 -5.74
C GLU A 288 55.62 27.91 -7.05
N GLU A 289 54.78 26.90 -7.24
CA GLU A 289 54.61 26.19 -8.52
C GLU A 289 54.01 27.09 -9.59
N ALA A 290 53.06 27.95 -9.24
CA ALA A 290 52.53 28.98 -10.14
C ALA A 290 53.62 29.99 -10.52
N LYS A 291 54.45 30.40 -9.56
CA LYS A 291 55.59 31.30 -9.79
C LYS A 291 56.75 30.64 -10.54
N LYS A 292 56.99 29.34 -10.33
CA LYS A 292 57.99 28.52 -11.03
C LYS A 292 57.56 28.22 -12.45
N LYS A 293 56.29 27.89 -12.72
CA LYS A 293 55.77 27.80 -14.11
C LYS A 293 55.93 29.11 -14.87
N LYS A 294 55.80 30.26 -14.18
CA LYS A 294 56.07 31.58 -14.76
C LYS A 294 57.56 31.81 -15.06
N GLU A 295 58.46 31.22 -14.27
CA GLU A 295 59.92 31.29 -14.45
C GLU A 295 60.42 30.27 -15.50
N GLU A 296 59.88 29.05 -15.54
CA GLU A 296 60.19 27.99 -16.51
C GLU A 296 59.75 28.34 -17.94
N LEU A 297 58.71 29.17 -18.09
CA LEU A 297 58.30 29.74 -19.37
C LEU A 297 59.20 30.91 -19.83
N GLY A 298 60.31 31.19 -19.14
CA GLY A 298 61.32 32.17 -19.58
C GLY A 298 60.88 33.63 -19.53
N LEU A 299 59.83 33.97 -18.77
CA LEU A 299 59.30 35.33 -18.70
C LEU A 299 59.93 36.15 -17.56
N GLN A 300 61.22 36.44 -17.69
CA GLN A 300 61.77 37.60 -17.00
C GLN A 300 61.16 38.88 -17.63
N LYS A 301 60.95 39.91 -16.81
CA LYS A 301 60.48 41.24 -17.25
C LYS A 301 61.50 41.86 -18.21
N GLU A 302 61.54 41.43 -19.48
CA GLU A 302 62.21 42.22 -20.49
C GLU A 302 61.37 43.46 -20.77
N SER A 303 62.00 44.61 -20.55
CA SER A 303 61.42 45.92 -20.79
C SER A 303 60.99 46.04 -22.25
N VAL A 304 59.90 46.76 -22.46
CA VAL A 304 59.30 47.10 -23.75
C VAL A 304 60.30 47.78 -24.73
N GLY A 305 61.53 48.10 -24.29
CA GLY A 305 62.60 48.69 -25.10
C GLY A 305 63.24 47.75 -26.14
N LYS A 306 63.15 46.42 -26.00
CA LYS A 306 63.65 45.48 -27.05
C LYS A 306 62.67 45.25 -28.20
N PHE A 307 61.52 45.92 -28.19
CA PHE A 307 60.40 45.67 -29.10
C PHE A 307 60.55 46.31 -30.50
N LEU A 308 61.50 47.22 -30.69
CA LEU A 308 61.62 47.98 -31.94
C LEU A 308 62.56 47.35 -32.99
N SER A 309 63.28 46.26 -32.67
CA SER A 309 64.38 45.79 -33.53
C SER A 309 64.15 44.51 -34.34
N GLN A 310 63.00 43.81 -34.26
CA GLN A 310 62.75 42.61 -35.08
C GLN A 310 61.34 42.57 -35.68
N LYS A 311 61.24 42.78 -37.00
CA LYS A 311 59.96 42.91 -37.73
C LYS A 311 59.29 41.59 -38.15
N ASP A 312 59.94 40.43 -38.01
CA ASP A 312 59.46 39.18 -38.63
C ASP A 312 58.79 38.14 -37.70
N LYS A 313 58.60 38.44 -36.41
CA LYS A 313 57.97 37.51 -35.43
C LYS A 313 56.62 37.97 -34.87
N LYS A 314 55.89 38.82 -35.59
CA LYS A 314 54.67 39.48 -35.07
C LYS A 314 53.48 38.54 -34.81
N PHE A 315 53.28 37.51 -35.63
CA PHE A 315 52.16 36.55 -35.43
C PHE A 315 52.42 35.50 -34.34
N SER A 316 53.68 35.07 -34.17
CA SER A 316 54.07 34.19 -33.07
C SER A 316 53.88 34.86 -31.72
N TYR A 317 54.23 36.15 -31.62
CA TYR A 317 54.14 36.91 -30.37
C TYR A 317 52.70 37.27 -29.96
N VAL A 318 51.80 37.50 -30.91
CA VAL A 318 50.37 37.73 -30.61
C VAL A 318 49.71 36.42 -30.12
N LYS A 319 50.05 35.29 -30.75
CA LYS A 319 49.61 33.97 -30.27
C LYS A 319 50.13 33.69 -28.86
N GLU A 320 51.41 33.99 -28.61
CA GLU A 320 52.07 33.88 -27.31
C GLU A 320 51.44 34.81 -26.25
N MET A 321 51.06 36.04 -26.62
CA MET A 321 50.32 36.95 -25.73
C MET A 321 48.89 36.47 -25.42
N ILE A 322 48.20 35.86 -26.38
CA ILE A 322 46.85 35.30 -26.18
C ILE A 322 46.92 34.07 -25.28
N GLU A 323 47.87 33.16 -25.54
CA GLU A 323 48.13 31.99 -24.67
C GLU A 323 48.56 32.42 -23.27
N ARG A 324 49.41 33.45 -23.14
CA ARG A 324 49.76 34.07 -21.86
C ARG A 324 48.55 34.62 -21.13
N LYS A 325 47.68 35.39 -21.80
CA LYS A 325 46.49 35.98 -21.16
C LYS A 325 45.47 34.91 -20.77
N LYS A 326 45.37 33.81 -21.54
CA LYS A 326 44.52 32.66 -21.23
C LYS A 326 45.06 31.91 -20.00
N LEU A 327 46.35 31.58 -19.97
CA LEU A 327 47.01 30.92 -18.84
C LEU A 327 46.98 31.79 -17.57
N GLU A 328 47.26 33.10 -17.68
CA GLU A 328 47.12 34.04 -16.56
C GLU A 328 45.66 34.12 -16.06
N SER A 329 44.67 33.98 -16.93
CA SER A 329 43.26 33.97 -16.53
C SER A 329 42.86 32.67 -15.83
N GLU A 330 43.38 31.53 -16.29
CA GLU A 330 43.16 30.21 -15.68
C GLU A 330 43.87 30.12 -14.32
N GLU A 331 45.09 30.63 -14.22
CA GLU A 331 45.85 30.73 -12.96
C GLU A 331 45.14 31.64 -11.95
N LYS A 332 44.70 32.83 -12.36
CA LYS A 332 43.92 33.73 -11.48
C LYS A 332 42.64 33.05 -11.01
N LYS A 333 41.95 32.28 -11.87
CA LYS A 333 40.77 31.51 -11.48
C LYS A 333 41.12 30.42 -10.46
N LEU A 334 42.23 29.70 -10.62
CA LEU A 334 42.68 28.67 -9.68
C LEU A 334 43.08 29.26 -8.33
N VAL A 335 43.85 30.36 -8.31
CA VAL A 335 44.25 31.05 -7.08
C VAL A 335 43.03 31.66 -6.38
N GLN A 336 42.10 32.24 -7.14
CA GLN A 336 40.86 32.79 -6.58
C GLN A 336 39.95 31.69 -6.05
N ALA A 337 39.84 30.55 -6.73
CA ALA A 337 39.12 29.38 -6.25
C ALA A 337 39.75 28.84 -4.96
N ALA A 338 41.07 28.64 -4.93
CA ALA A 338 41.79 28.18 -3.74
C ALA A 338 41.62 29.13 -2.54
N SER A 339 41.69 30.45 -2.77
CA SER A 339 41.44 31.46 -1.74
C SER A 339 40.00 31.43 -1.22
N LYS A 340 39.01 31.28 -2.11
CA LYS A 340 37.60 31.13 -1.75
C LYS A 340 37.34 29.85 -0.95
N THR A 341 37.88 28.71 -1.38
CA THR A 341 37.77 27.42 -0.68
C THR A 341 38.38 27.48 0.72
N ARG A 342 39.54 28.12 0.89
CA ARG A 342 40.16 28.35 2.21
C ARG A 342 39.32 29.27 3.10
N ARG A 343 38.81 30.37 2.56
CA ARG A 343 37.96 31.30 3.33
C ARG A 343 36.67 30.61 3.77
N LEU A 344 36.08 29.81 2.89
CA LEU A 344 34.87 29.03 3.16
C LEU A 344 35.13 27.94 4.21
N GLY A 345 36.23 27.19 4.10
CA GLY A 345 36.61 26.18 5.09
C GLY A 345 36.82 26.77 6.49
N ARG A 346 37.51 27.91 6.60
CA ARG A 346 37.67 28.61 7.89
C ARG A 346 36.36 29.14 8.46
N TYR A 347 35.48 29.63 7.60
CA TYR A 347 34.17 30.11 8.01
C TYR A 347 33.33 28.95 8.57
N ILE A 348 33.33 27.80 7.89
CA ILE A 348 32.65 26.58 8.34
C ILE A 348 33.24 26.07 9.66
N ASP A 349 34.57 25.98 9.78
CA ASP A 349 35.21 25.55 11.03
C ASP A 349 34.95 26.50 12.20
N ARG A 350 34.88 27.81 11.94
CA ARG A 350 34.50 28.81 12.96
C ARG A 350 33.04 28.65 13.36
N LEU A 351 32.15 28.50 12.38
CA LEU A 351 30.72 28.32 12.59
C LEU A 351 30.43 27.09 13.46
N PHE A 352 31.09 25.96 13.22
CA PHE A 352 30.92 24.75 14.04
C PHE A 352 31.53 24.86 15.45
N ARG A 353 32.50 25.76 15.66
CA ARG A 353 33.04 26.02 17.01
C ARG A 353 32.15 26.95 17.82
N GLU A 354 31.51 27.92 17.16
CA GLU A 354 30.62 28.89 17.78
C GLU A 354 29.22 28.31 18.02
N ASP A 355 28.73 27.46 17.10
CA ASP A 355 27.45 26.78 17.19
C ASP A 355 27.59 25.30 16.78
N ILE A 356 27.50 24.42 17.78
CA ILE A 356 27.59 22.96 17.58
C ILE A 356 26.37 22.45 16.78
N GLU A 357 25.22 23.13 16.86
CA GLU A 357 24.00 22.75 16.11
C GLU A 357 24.06 23.19 14.65
N ALA A 358 24.96 24.12 14.29
CA ALA A 358 25.12 24.56 12.90
C ALA A 358 25.64 23.44 12.00
N GLU A 359 26.42 22.48 12.53
CA GLU A 359 26.84 21.27 11.79
C GLU A 359 25.63 20.40 11.43
N ASP A 360 24.76 20.14 12.39
CA ASP A 360 23.54 19.38 12.17
C ASP A 360 22.56 20.12 11.25
N THR A 361 22.55 21.45 11.27
CA THR A 361 21.66 22.27 10.44
C THR A 361 22.16 22.36 8.99
N LEU A 362 23.47 22.51 8.78
CA LEU A 362 24.08 22.58 7.45
C LEU A 362 24.15 21.23 6.74
N THR A 363 24.30 20.14 7.49
CA THR A 363 24.20 18.77 6.96
C THR A 363 22.76 18.30 6.80
N ALA A 364 21.77 19.13 7.13
CA ALA A 364 20.36 18.76 7.21
C ALA A 364 20.10 17.52 8.10
N ARG A 365 21.00 17.25 9.03
CA ARG A 365 20.90 16.17 10.02
C ARG A 365 19.83 16.47 11.06
N SER A 366 19.58 17.75 11.35
CA SER A 366 18.46 18.20 12.20
C SER A 366 17.09 18.05 11.52
N SER A 367 17.04 18.04 10.19
CA SER A 367 15.83 17.86 9.39
C SER A 367 15.57 16.42 8.97
N THR A 368 16.55 15.53 9.16
CA THR A 368 16.33 14.08 9.06
C THR A 368 15.81 13.58 10.40
N PRO A 369 14.63 12.92 10.44
CA PRO A 369 14.10 12.41 11.69
C PRO A 369 15.08 11.39 12.27
N ARG A 370 15.48 11.56 13.54
CA ARG A 370 16.34 10.58 14.23
C ARG A 370 15.71 9.20 14.08
N THR A 371 16.40 8.25 13.45
CA THR A 371 15.86 6.93 13.08
C THR A 371 15.24 6.22 14.29
N ARG A 372 15.82 6.40 15.48
CA ARG A 372 15.28 5.90 16.75
C ARG A 372 13.95 6.54 17.14
N ASN A 373 13.81 7.85 17.03
CA ASN A 373 12.57 8.55 17.40
C ASN A 373 11.46 8.25 16.39
N LEU A 374 11.80 8.12 15.10
CA LEU A 374 10.86 7.72 14.06
C LEU A 374 10.40 6.27 14.26
N ALA A 375 11.31 5.35 14.55
CA ALA A 375 10.97 3.96 14.86
C ALA A 375 10.08 3.87 16.10
N VAL A 376 10.46 4.53 17.20
CA VAL A 376 9.67 4.51 18.45
C VAL A 376 8.29 5.14 18.26
N SER A 377 8.18 6.30 17.61
CA SER A 377 6.88 6.94 17.39
C SER A 377 5.98 6.09 16.48
N THR A 378 6.55 5.47 15.45
CA THR A 378 5.83 4.60 14.52
C THR A 378 5.34 3.33 15.21
N ILE A 379 6.22 2.64 15.96
CA ILE A 379 5.87 1.44 16.73
C ILE A 379 4.81 1.77 17.79
N THR A 380 4.97 2.88 18.53
CA THR A 380 4.00 3.26 19.57
C THR A 380 2.63 3.57 18.98
N ASN A 381 2.58 4.31 17.87
CA ASN A 381 1.32 4.63 17.20
C ASN A 381 0.67 3.38 16.58
N SER A 382 1.46 2.48 15.98
CA SER A 382 1.00 1.21 15.45
C SER A 382 0.45 0.29 16.54
N ALA A 383 1.15 0.15 17.67
CA ALA A 383 0.71 -0.63 18.81
C ALA A 383 -0.58 -0.07 19.42
N PHE A 384 -0.70 1.25 19.54
CA PHE A 384 -1.93 1.89 20.02
C PHE A 384 -3.11 1.61 19.09
N ARG A 385 -2.92 1.74 17.77
CA ARG A 385 -3.95 1.40 16.76
C ARG A 385 -4.34 -0.08 16.81
N LEU A 386 -3.37 -0.97 16.94
CA LEU A 386 -3.60 -2.42 17.08
C LEU A 386 -4.48 -2.72 18.30
N VAL A 387 -4.14 -2.17 19.47
CA VAL A 387 -4.89 -2.38 20.71
C VAL A 387 -6.32 -1.88 20.58
N ILE A 388 -6.52 -0.68 20.01
CA ILE A 388 -7.86 -0.14 19.77
C ILE A 388 -8.66 -1.04 18.82
N LEU A 389 -8.05 -1.48 17.71
CA LEU A 389 -8.73 -2.36 16.76
C LEU A 389 -9.13 -3.68 17.40
N ILE A 390 -8.24 -4.30 18.17
CA ILE A 390 -8.54 -5.52 18.92
C ILE A 390 -9.72 -5.31 19.88
N LEU A 391 -9.73 -4.21 20.64
CA LEU A 391 -10.81 -3.90 21.57
C LEU A 391 -12.14 -3.70 20.83
N ILE A 392 -12.14 -2.94 19.72
CA ILE A 392 -13.34 -2.72 18.91
C ILE A 392 -13.83 -4.03 18.29
N SER A 393 -12.93 -4.85 17.74
CA SER A 393 -13.28 -6.16 17.18
C SER A 393 -13.87 -7.09 18.23
N PHE A 394 -13.32 -7.09 19.45
CA PHE A 394 -13.88 -7.88 20.55
C PHE A 394 -15.30 -7.43 20.92
N VAL A 395 -15.53 -6.12 21.01
CA VAL A 395 -16.85 -5.52 21.24
C VAL A 395 -17.86 -5.94 20.16
N ILE A 396 -17.45 -5.93 18.89
CA ILE A 396 -18.32 -6.29 17.76
C ILE A 396 -18.72 -7.76 17.79
N ILE A 397 -17.76 -8.65 18.09
CA ILE A 397 -17.97 -10.10 18.02
C ILE A 397 -18.72 -10.63 19.25
N HIS A 398 -18.62 -9.96 20.41
CA HIS A 398 -19.17 -10.45 21.68
C HIS A 398 -20.21 -9.50 22.30
N PRO A 399 -21.31 -9.14 21.61
CA PRO A 399 -22.29 -8.20 22.14
C PRO A 399 -22.93 -8.71 23.45
N GLU A 400 -23.21 -10.01 23.54
CA GLU A 400 -23.83 -10.63 24.71
C GLU A 400 -22.98 -10.49 25.98
N TRP A 401 -21.66 -10.68 25.86
CA TRP A 401 -20.74 -10.54 26.98
C TRP A 401 -20.81 -9.15 27.61
N PHE A 402 -20.97 -8.10 26.80
CA PHE A 402 -21.15 -6.73 27.29
C PHE A 402 -22.50 -6.52 27.96
N PHE A 403 -23.58 -7.07 27.42
CA PHE A 403 -24.91 -6.93 28.02
C PHE A 403 -25.02 -7.62 29.38
N VAL A 404 -24.42 -8.81 29.52
CA VAL A 404 -24.45 -9.57 30.76
C VAL A 404 -23.48 -8.98 31.79
N ASN A 405 -22.23 -8.72 31.42
CA ASN A 405 -21.18 -8.38 32.39
C ASN A 405 -21.00 -6.88 32.63
N VAL A 406 -21.20 -6.04 31.60
CA VAL A 406 -20.95 -4.59 31.69
C VAL A 406 -22.24 -3.82 31.97
N PHE A 407 -23.31 -4.10 31.23
CA PHE A 407 -24.60 -3.41 31.40
C PHE A 407 -25.53 -4.11 32.40
N GLN A 408 -25.25 -5.37 32.76
CA GLN A 408 -26.04 -6.18 33.70
C GLN A 408 -27.54 -6.17 33.36
N LEU A 409 -27.85 -6.34 32.08
CA LEU A 409 -29.24 -6.34 31.62
C LEU A 409 -30.00 -7.57 32.13
N PRO A 410 -31.31 -7.45 32.41
CA PRO A 410 -32.12 -8.59 32.85
C PRO A 410 -32.15 -9.72 31.80
N PRO A 411 -32.32 -10.98 32.23
CA PRO A 411 -32.44 -12.14 31.33
C PRO A 411 -33.48 -11.97 30.22
N ALA A 412 -34.59 -11.29 30.54
CA ALA A 412 -35.66 -10.99 29.58
C ALA A 412 -35.20 -10.19 28.35
N ILE A 413 -34.09 -9.45 28.45
CA ILE A 413 -33.49 -8.70 27.34
C ILE A 413 -32.34 -9.50 26.73
N THR A 414 -31.49 -10.13 27.55
CA THR A 414 -30.29 -10.85 27.08
C THR A 414 -30.61 -12.13 26.32
N GLU A 415 -31.68 -12.84 26.68
CA GLU A 415 -32.15 -14.06 26.01
C GLU A 415 -33.13 -13.79 24.85
N SER A 416 -33.37 -12.52 24.52
CA SER A 416 -34.26 -12.16 23.42
C SER A 416 -33.65 -12.57 22.08
N VAL A 417 -34.46 -13.00 21.11
CA VAL A 417 -33.98 -13.22 19.74
C VAL A 417 -33.37 -11.93 19.15
N ALA A 418 -33.80 -10.76 19.64
CA ALA A 418 -33.24 -9.49 19.25
C ALA A 418 -31.74 -9.37 19.59
N THR A 419 -31.23 -9.94 20.70
CA THR A 419 -29.80 -9.86 21.07
C THR A 419 -28.85 -10.59 20.15
N MET A 420 -29.38 -11.49 19.33
CA MET A 420 -28.61 -12.16 18.27
C MET A 420 -28.65 -11.40 16.93
N SER A 421 -29.36 -10.27 16.86
CA SER A 421 -29.54 -9.52 15.61
C SER A 421 -28.37 -8.56 15.33
N PRO A 422 -27.98 -8.34 14.05
CA PRO A 422 -26.87 -7.44 13.70
C PRO A 422 -27.08 -6.00 14.16
N GLU A 423 -28.34 -5.55 14.32
CA GLU A 423 -28.69 -4.20 14.76
C GLU A 423 -28.14 -3.90 16.16
N ILE A 424 -27.96 -4.91 16.99
CA ILE A 424 -27.46 -4.73 18.34
C ILE A 424 -25.98 -4.36 18.38
N ILE A 425 -25.21 -4.80 17.39
CA ILE A 425 -23.83 -4.35 17.18
C ILE A 425 -23.82 -2.83 16.93
N ILE A 426 -24.80 -2.31 16.17
CA ILE A 426 -24.92 -0.87 15.90
C ILE A 426 -25.25 -0.10 17.18
N ILE A 427 -26.17 -0.63 18.01
CA ILE A 427 -26.53 -0.03 19.31
C ILE A 427 -25.30 0.03 20.23
N LEU A 428 -24.49 -1.04 20.25
CA LEU A 428 -23.26 -1.12 21.05
C LEU A 428 -22.15 -0.19 20.53
N LEU A 429 -22.06 0.01 19.21
CA LEU A 429 -21.08 0.90 18.58
C LEU A 429 -21.47 2.38 18.66
N LEU A 430 -22.75 2.72 18.81
CA LEU A 430 -23.23 4.10 18.81
C LEU A 430 -22.56 5.01 19.87
N PRO A 431 -22.35 4.57 21.13
CA PRO A 431 -21.57 5.32 22.12
C PRO A 431 -20.12 5.56 21.68
N ILE A 432 -19.50 4.58 21.02
CA ILE A 432 -18.13 4.68 20.50
C ILE A 432 -18.08 5.68 19.34
N ILE A 433 -19.09 5.69 18.46
CA ILE A 433 -19.20 6.64 17.36
C ILE A 433 -19.37 8.07 17.90
N LEU A 434 -20.20 8.24 18.94
CA LEU A 434 -20.42 9.54 19.59
C LEU A 434 -19.19 10.05 20.37
N LEU A 435 -18.24 9.19 20.71
CA LEU A 435 -16.96 9.60 21.30
C LEU A 435 -16.07 10.38 20.31
N PHE A 436 -16.13 10.10 19.01
CA PHE A 436 -15.31 10.82 18.01
C PHE A 436 -15.52 12.35 18.00
N PRO A 437 -16.75 12.89 17.91
CA PRO A 437 -16.95 14.34 17.96
C PRO A 437 -16.56 14.94 19.32
N VAL A 438 -16.73 14.20 20.42
CA VAL A 438 -16.32 14.64 21.77
C VAL A 438 -14.80 14.76 21.87
N ILE A 439 -14.07 13.72 21.44
CA ILE A 439 -12.60 13.73 21.39
C ILE A 439 -12.12 14.83 20.44
N GLY A 440 -12.77 15.02 19.29
CA GLY A 440 -12.46 16.09 18.34
C GLY A 440 -12.59 17.48 18.97
N LYS A 441 -13.66 17.75 19.71
CA LYS A 441 -13.80 18.99 20.49
C LYS A 441 -12.73 19.13 21.58
N LEU A 442 -12.40 18.04 22.28
CA LEU A 442 -11.39 18.04 23.32
C LEU A 442 -9.99 18.38 22.77
N ILE A 443 -9.62 17.79 21.63
CA ILE A 443 -8.36 18.08 20.92
C ILE A 443 -8.35 19.53 20.46
N SER A 444 -9.44 20.01 19.86
CA SER A 444 -9.56 21.42 19.42
C SER A 444 -9.38 22.39 20.59
N TYR A 445 -10.01 22.10 21.73
CA TYR A 445 -9.88 22.87 22.96
C TYR A 445 -8.43 22.89 23.48
N ILE A 446 -7.78 21.73 23.56
CA ILE A 446 -6.38 21.61 23.98
C ILE A 446 -5.44 22.39 23.04
N LYS A 447 -5.67 22.29 21.72
CA LYS A 447 -4.88 23.00 20.71
C LYS A 447 -5.07 24.51 20.81
N HIS A 448 -6.31 24.98 21.00
CA HIS A 448 -6.59 26.40 21.20
C HIS A 448 -5.90 26.91 22.47
N ARG A 449 -5.98 26.15 23.57
CA ARG A 449 -5.32 26.50 24.84
C ARG A 449 -3.80 26.54 24.73
N SER A 450 -3.18 25.58 24.03
CA SER A 450 -1.72 25.55 23.85
C SER A 450 -1.24 26.69 22.94
N LEU A 451 -2.01 27.05 21.92
CA LEU A 451 -1.73 28.19 21.04
C LEU A 451 -1.81 29.52 21.81
N VAL A 452 -2.85 29.69 22.63
CA VAL A 452 -2.99 30.87 23.51
C VAL A 452 -1.84 30.97 24.51
N LEU A 453 -1.39 29.84 25.08
CA LEU A 453 -0.23 29.82 25.98
C LEU A 453 1.07 30.21 25.28
N ARG A 454 1.30 29.73 24.05
CA ARG A 454 2.47 30.13 23.23
C ARG A 454 2.44 31.61 22.88
N LEU A 455 1.29 32.14 22.44
CA LEU A 455 1.14 33.57 22.14
C LEU A 455 1.39 34.44 23.38
N LYS A 456 0.97 34.00 24.58
CA LYS A 456 1.31 34.68 25.84
C LYS A 456 2.81 34.62 26.17
N GLN A 457 3.48 33.51 25.88
CA GLN A 457 4.93 33.40 26.06
C GLN A 457 5.71 34.27 25.08
N GLU A 458 5.32 34.29 23.81
CA GLU A 458 5.89 35.18 22.79
C GLU A 458 5.64 36.66 23.11
N GLY A 459 4.45 37.00 23.61
CA GLY A 459 4.14 38.34 24.11
C GLY A 459 5.05 38.77 25.25
N LYS A 460 5.25 37.90 26.25
CA LYS A 460 6.19 38.15 27.36
C LYS A 460 7.64 38.28 26.89
N ILE A 461 8.07 37.48 25.92
CA ILE A 461 9.43 37.56 25.36
C ILE A 461 9.62 38.90 24.62
N LYS A 462 8.61 39.35 23.86
CA LYS A 462 8.64 40.67 23.20
C LYS A 462 8.66 41.81 24.21
N GLU A 463 7.90 41.71 25.30
CA GLU A 463 7.87 42.70 26.37
C GLU A 463 9.22 42.76 27.11
N ILE A 464 9.84 41.61 27.37
CA ILE A 464 11.20 41.52 27.92
C ILE A 464 12.22 42.11 26.93
N MET A 465 12.15 41.79 25.63
CA MET A 465 13.04 42.37 24.61
C MET A 465 12.86 43.88 24.45
N ALA A 466 11.63 44.40 24.54
CA ALA A 466 11.36 45.83 24.53
C ALA A 466 11.93 46.50 25.80
N SER A 467 11.74 45.88 26.97
CA SER A 467 12.31 46.39 28.23
C SER A 467 13.84 46.41 28.21
N VAL A 468 14.48 45.38 27.64
CA VAL A 468 15.95 45.31 27.47
C VAL A 468 16.44 46.31 26.41
N GLY A 469 15.64 46.57 25.36
CA GLY A 469 15.91 47.64 24.40
C GLY A 469 15.87 49.05 25.01
N ASP A 470 14.98 49.28 25.98
CA ASP A 470 14.91 50.55 26.72
C ASP A 470 16.08 50.76 27.69
N TYR A 471 16.68 49.68 28.22
CA TYR A 471 17.92 49.79 29.00
C TYR A 471 19.15 50.18 28.15
N VAL A 472 19.14 49.89 26.85
CA VAL A 472 20.25 50.24 25.95
C VAL A 472 20.11 51.67 25.39
N LYS A 473 18.89 52.22 25.33
CA LYS A 473 18.65 53.59 24.84
C LYS A 473 18.88 54.69 25.87
N LYS A 474 18.82 54.40 27.17
CA LYS A 474 18.97 55.43 28.22
C LYS A 474 20.41 55.94 28.45
N GLU A 475 21.43 55.35 27.82
CA GLU A 475 22.82 55.82 27.96
C GLU A 475 23.28 56.80 26.87
N GLN A 476 22.43 57.15 25.89
CA GLN A 476 22.81 58.05 24.80
C GLN A 476 21.74 59.10 24.51
N GLU A 477 21.57 60.09 25.38
CA GLU A 477 21.02 61.40 24.99
C GLU A 477 21.36 62.45 26.06
N PRO A 478 22.11 63.54 25.73
CA PRO A 478 22.26 64.69 26.62
C PRO A 478 21.01 65.59 26.54
N PRO A 479 20.72 66.42 27.56
CA PRO A 479 19.46 67.15 27.65
C PRO A 479 19.48 68.37 26.72
N ALA A 480 18.38 68.60 26.02
CA ALA A 480 18.10 69.87 25.35
C ALA A 480 16.64 70.27 25.58
N GLU A 481 16.51 71.29 26.42
CA GLU A 481 15.52 72.37 26.56
C GLU A 481 14.11 72.25 25.94
N GLU A 482 13.17 72.66 26.78
CA GLU A 482 11.73 72.89 26.60
C GLU A 482 11.41 73.82 25.42
N ILE A 483 10.40 73.46 24.61
CA ILE A 483 9.45 74.41 24.02
C ILE A 483 8.07 73.74 24.01
N GLU A 484 7.13 74.33 24.76
CA GLU A 484 5.69 74.09 24.68
C GLU A 484 5.13 74.58 23.34
N GLU A 485 4.26 73.79 22.71
CA GLU A 485 3.06 74.33 22.04
C GLU A 485 2.03 73.22 21.79
N GLU A 486 0.81 73.44 22.29
CA GLU A 486 -0.41 72.70 22.02
C GLU A 486 -0.74 72.66 20.52
N ILE A 487 -1.52 71.67 20.06
CA ILE A 487 -2.78 71.87 19.32
C ILE A 487 -3.45 70.51 18.94
N SER A 488 -4.70 70.41 19.41
CA SER A 488 -5.94 69.79 18.88
C SER A 488 -6.00 68.45 18.11
N ILE A 489 -6.80 67.54 18.69
CA ILE A 489 -8.04 66.90 18.17
C ILE A 489 -8.05 66.38 16.72
N GLY A 490 -8.38 65.09 16.57
CA GLY A 490 -8.81 64.49 15.31
C GLY A 490 -9.37 63.07 15.48
N GLU A 491 -10.60 62.99 15.97
CA GLU A 491 -11.48 61.81 15.97
C GLU A 491 -11.86 61.41 14.53
N VAL A 492 -11.64 60.15 14.12
CA VAL A 492 -12.43 59.49 13.04
C VAL A 492 -12.53 57.98 13.26
N THR A 493 -13.79 57.56 13.39
CA THR A 493 -14.43 56.25 13.32
C THR A 493 -14.15 55.42 12.06
N THR A 494 -14.18 54.08 12.17
CA THR A 494 -14.96 53.10 11.35
C THR A 494 -14.47 51.66 11.68
N GLU A 495 -15.30 50.79 12.25
CA GLU A 495 -16.14 49.80 11.55
C GLU A 495 -15.41 49.02 10.44
N ALA A 496 -15.26 47.71 10.61
CA ALA A 496 -15.97 46.70 9.82
C ALA A 496 -15.38 45.27 10.01
N THR A 497 -16.31 44.32 10.25
CA THR A 497 -16.37 42.92 9.77
C THR A 497 -15.20 41.97 9.93
#